data_AF-A0A4P6EL90-F1
#
_entry.id   AF-A0A4P6EL90-F1
#
_cell.length_a   1.000
_cell.length_b   1.000
_cell.length_c   1.000
_cell.angle_alpha   90.00
_cell.angle_beta   90.00
_cell.angle_gamma   90.00
#
_symmetry.space_group_name_H-M   'P 1'
#
loop_
_entity.id
_entity.type
_entity.pdbx_description
1 polymer ?
#
loop_
_entity_poly.entity_id
_entity_poly.type
_entity_poly.pdbx_seq_one_letter_code
_entity_poly.pdbx_strand_id
1 'polypeptide(L)'
;MSTTYRRRLIAAGTCVTLALAIGACSSANERKYDIAPIFPLSADKCEKYNGETEGEGRMAHCWVSLDDCRRAAVDWAAAMKKSGVDDAILFSCE
;
A
#
# COMPACT_ATOMS: atom_id res chain seq x y z
N MET A 1 56.07 4.46 -35.80
CA MET A 1 54.75 3.85 -35.48
C MET A 1 54.83 3.22 -34.09
N SER A 2 53.92 3.65 -33.22
CA SER A 2 53.38 3.04 -31.99
C SER A 2 54.28 2.54 -30.84
N THR A 3 54.46 3.45 -29.88
CA THR A 3 54.21 3.37 -28.42
C THR A 3 53.83 2.04 -27.73
N THR A 4 54.66 1.69 -26.72
CA THR A 4 54.35 1.63 -25.26
C THR A 4 53.46 0.51 -24.65
N TYR A 5 54.13 -0.28 -23.80
CA TYR A 5 53.68 -1.10 -22.65
C TYR A 5 52.50 -0.56 -21.79
N ARG A 6 51.65 -1.46 -21.24
CA ARG A 6 51.00 -1.40 -19.90
C ARG A 6 50.16 -2.69 -19.67
N ARG A 7 50.60 -3.64 -18.84
CA ARG A 7 50.28 -3.78 -17.39
C ARG A 7 48.87 -3.30 -17.00
N ARG A 8 47.99 -4.23 -16.56
CA ARG A 8 47.48 -4.35 -15.17
C ARG A 8 46.44 -5.48 -15.05
N LEU A 9 46.79 -6.47 -14.22
CA LEU A 9 45.87 -7.36 -13.49
C LEU A 9 45.08 -6.57 -12.43
N ILE A 10 44.10 -7.25 -11.81
CA ILE A 10 43.31 -6.91 -10.60
C ILE A 10 41.98 -6.22 -10.97
N ALA A 11 40.78 -6.62 -10.51
CA ALA A 11 40.42 -7.37 -9.31
C ALA A 11 39.09 -8.12 -9.51
N ALA A 12 38.97 -9.24 -8.79
CA ALA A 12 37.71 -9.91 -8.53
C ALA A 12 36.67 -8.95 -7.91
N GLY A 13 35.53 -8.83 -8.55
CA GLY A 13 34.31 -8.29 -7.95
C GLY A 13 33.41 -9.46 -7.57
N THR A 14 33.53 -9.95 -6.34
CA THR A 14 32.55 -10.86 -5.72
C THR A 14 31.20 -10.15 -5.67
N CYS A 15 30.27 -10.53 -6.56
CA CYS A 15 28.86 -10.18 -6.41
C CYS A 15 28.32 -10.91 -5.17
N VAL A 16 28.33 -10.21 -4.03
CA VAL A 16 27.55 -10.59 -2.86
C VAL A 16 26.08 -10.41 -3.22
N THR A 17 25.46 -11.46 -3.74
CA THR A 17 24.00 -11.52 -3.79
C THR A 17 23.54 -11.88 -2.39
N LEU A 18 23.26 -10.83 -1.60
CA LEU A 18 22.49 -10.98 -0.38
C LEU A 18 21.07 -11.39 -0.82
N ALA A 19 20.85 -12.69 -0.96
CA ALA A 19 19.51 -13.25 -0.97
C ALA A 19 18.96 -13.07 0.45
N LEU A 20 18.43 -11.87 0.69
CA LEU A 20 17.44 -11.62 1.73
C LEU A 20 16.21 -12.46 1.34
N ALA A 21 16.29 -13.76 1.63
CA ALA A 21 15.14 -14.59 1.89
C ALA A 21 14.52 -14.03 3.18
N ILE A 22 13.84 -12.89 3.02
CA ILE A 22 12.82 -12.43 3.95
C ILE A 22 11.75 -13.50 3.80
N GLY A 23 11.90 -14.58 4.57
CA GLY A 23 10.82 -15.50 4.85
C GLY A 23 9.65 -14.61 5.22
N ALA A 24 8.64 -14.64 4.35
CA ALA A 24 7.46 -13.80 4.44
C ALA A 24 7.03 -13.77 5.90
N CYS A 25 7.13 -12.58 6.48
CA CYS A 25 6.46 -12.25 7.71
C CYS A 25 5.00 -12.61 7.45
N SER A 26 4.59 -13.80 7.88
CA SER A 26 3.20 -14.22 7.95
C SER A 26 2.59 -13.48 9.14
N SER A 27 2.68 -12.14 9.10
CA SER A 27 1.76 -11.31 9.83
C SER A 27 0.47 -11.52 9.08
N ALA A 28 -0.38 -12.35 9.69
CA ALA A 28 -1.77 -12.51 9.35
C ALA A 28 -2.29 -11.17 8.82
N ASN A 29 -2.97 -11.24 7.68
CA ASN A 29 -3.72 -10.14 7.12
C ASN A 29 -4.82 -9.81 8.15
N GLU A 30 -4.46 -9.11 9.23
CA GLU A 30 -5.31 -8.77 10.35
C GLU A 30 -6.22 -7.64 9.88
N ARG A 31 -7.17 -8.02 9.02
CA ARG A 31 -8.23 -7.15 8.55
C ARG A 31 -9.15 -6.86 9.73
N LYS A 32 -8.83 -5.80 10.46
CA LYS A 32 -9.50 -5.41 11.72
C LYS A 32 -10.10 -4.01 11.65
N TYR A 33 -9.81 -3.25 10.59
CA TYR A 33 -10.27 -1.87 10.44
C TYR A 33 -11.43 -1.83 9.45
N ASP A 34 -12.56 -1.27 9.86
CA ASP A 34 -13.73 -1.11 8.99
C ASP A 34 -13.70 0.24 8.27
N ILE A 35 -13.65 0.21 6.93
CA ILE A 35 -13.71 1.43 6.09
C ILE A 35 -15.11 1.72 5.54
N ALA A 36 -16.14 0.95 5.92
CA ALA A 36 -17.51 1.22 5.50
C ALA A 36 -18.00 2.65 5.81
N PRO A 37 -17.63 3.28 6.95
CA PRO A 37 -18.02 4.67 7.22
C PRO A 37 -17.41 5.71 6.27
N ILE A 38 -16.27 5.41 5.65
CA ILE A 38 -15.58 6.31 4.72
C ILE A 38 -16.32 6.38 3.38
N PHE A 39 -16.81 5.23 2.90
CA PHE A 39 -17.49 5.12 1.62
C PHE A 39 -18.85 4.39 1.75
N PRO A 40 -19.82 4.93 2.50
CA PRO A 40 -21.02 4.20 2.89
C PRO A 40 -21.97 3.87 1.72
N LEU A 41 -21.84 4.57 0.59
CA LEU A 41 -22.68 4.39 -0.60
C LEU A 41 -21.97 3.66 -1.76
N SER A 42 -20.68 3.35 -1.63
CA SER A 42 -19.90 2.66 -2.67
C SER A 42 -20.00 1.15 -2.43
N ALA A 43 -20.64 0.45 -3.37
CA ALA A 43 -20.79 -1.01 -3.33
C ALA A 43 -19.47 -1.74 -3.62
N ASP A 44 -18.56 -1.07 -4.34
CA ASP A 44 -17.22 -1.51 -4.73
C ASP A 44 -16.12 -1.07 -3.74
N LYS A 45 -16.50 -0.50 -2.59
CA LYS A 45 -15.55 0.11 -1.63
C LYS A 45 -14.46 -0.84 -1.16
N CYS A 46 -14.74 -2.14 -1.09
CA CYS A 46 -13.78 -3.14 -0.61
C CYS A 46 -12.83 -3.60 -1.71
N GLU A 47 -13.30 -3.72 -2.95
CA GLU A 47 -12.51 -4.23 -4.07
C GLU A 47 -11.20 -3.45 -4.23
N LYS A 48 -11.23 -2.13 -4.05
CA LYS A 48 -10.06 -1.26 -4.13
C LYS A 48 -9.00 -1.52 -3.06
N TYR A 49 -9.39 -1.94 -1.84
CA TYR A 49 -8.50 -1.95 -0.68
C TYR A 49 -8.21 -3.36 -0.12
N ASN A 50 -9.15 -4.31 -0.23
CA ASN A 50 -8.96 -5.69 0.20
C ASN A 50 -9.14 -6.74 -0.92
N GLY A 51 -9.53 -6.32 -2.13
CA GLY A 51 -9.74 -7.19 -3.29
C GLY A 51 -11.01 -8.04 -3.21
N GLU A 52 -11.87 -7.81 -2.21
CA GLU A 52 -13.11 -8.53 -2.01
C GLU A 52 -14.31 -7.65 -2.36
N THR A 53 -15.34 -8.27 -2.90
CA THR A 53 -16.62 -7.61 -3.20
C THR A 53 -17.54 -7.56 -1.97
N GLU A 54 -17.03 -7.89 -0.77
CA GLU A 54 -17.80 -7.96 0.47
C GLU A 54 -18.33 -6.58 0.86
N GLY A 55 -19.52 -6.28 0.36
CA GLY A 55 -20.12 -4.96 0.46
C GLY A 55 -21.59 -4.94 0.03
N GLU A 56 -22.40 -5.95 0.35
CA GLU A 56 -23.83 -5.91 -0.02
C GLU A 56 -24.69 -5.14 1.01
N GLY A 57 -25.12 -3.93 0.63
CA GLY A 57 -26.05 -3.09 1.39
C GLY A 57 -25.39 -1.86 2.05
N ARG A 58 -26.22 -0.89 2.46
CA ARG A 58 -25.81 0.41 3.03
C ARG A 58 -24.97 0.32 4.33
N MET A 59 -24.85 -0.87 4.92
CA MET A 59 -24.20 -1.12 6.20
C MET A 59 -23.21 -2.30 6.15
N ALA A 60 -22.87 -2.81 4.97
CA ALA A 60 -21.91 -3.89 4.86
C ALA A 60 -20.52 -3.40 5.29
N HIS A 61 -19.97 -4.08 6.30
CA HIS A 61 -18.62 -3.84 6.81
C HIS A 61 -17.58 -4.15 5.75
N CYS A 62 -16.48 -3.39 5.79
CA CYS A 62 -15.35 -3.57 4.89
C CYS A 62 -14.07 -3.67 5.69
N TRP A 63 -13.74 -4.90 6.11
CA TRP A 63 -12.57 -5.15 6.94
C TRP A 63 -11.29 -5.13 6.11
N VAL A 64 -10.36 -4.26 6.48
CA VAL A 64 -9.08 -4.05 5.79
C VAL A 64 -7.91 -4.01 6.78
N SER A 65 -6.68 -4.10 6.25
CA SER A 65 -5.46 -3.94 7.04
C SER A 65 -5.32 -2.48 7.54
N LEU A 66 -4.46 -2.25 8.55
CA LEU A 66 -4.18 -0.89 9.02
C LEU A 66 -3.69 0.03 7.89
N ASP A 67 -2.82 -0.49 7.01
CA ASP A 67 -2.23 0.28 5.91
C ASP A 67 -3.28 0.64 4.86
N ASP A 68 -4.20 -0.28 4.58
CA ASP A 68 -5.30 -0.03 3.64
C ASP A 68 -6.34 0.93 4.24
N CYS A 69 -6.62 0.85 5.54
CA CYS A 69 -7.47 1.82 6.22
C CYS A 69 -6.88 3.24 6.14
N ARG A 70 -5.58 3.40 6.44
CA ARG A 70 -4.90 4.70 6.32
C ARG A 70 -4.95 5.24 4.90
N ARG A 71 -4.77 4.37 3.90
CA ARG A 71 -4.89 4.74 2.48
C ARG A 71 -6.31 5.20 2.14
N ALA A 72 -7.33 4.50 2.62
CA ALA A 72 -8.73 4.88 2.45
C ALA A 72 -9.03 6.26 3.06
N ALA A 73 -8.53 6.54 4.26
CA ALA A 73 -8.68 7.85 4.91
C ALA A 73 -8.02 8.99 4.12
N VAL A 74 -6.82 8.77 3.57
CA VAL A 74 -6.12 9.75 2.73
C VAL A 74 -6.87 9.99 1.42
N ASP A 75 -7.33 8.93 0.77
CA ASP A 75 -8.09 9.04 -0.48
C ASP A 75 -9.40 9.80 -0.29
N TRP A 76 -10.08 9.58 0.83
CA TRP A 76 -11.26 10.35 1.20
C TRP A 76 -10.96 11.84 1.36
N ALA A 77 -9.93 12.18 2.15
CA ALA A 77 -9.53 13.57 2.34
C ALA A 77 -9.17 14.25 1.00
N ALA A 78 -8.47 13.53 0.11
CA ALA A 78 -8.15 14.01 -1.23
C ALA A 78 -9.41 14.22 -2.10
N ALA A 79 -10.36 13.28 -2.05
CA ALA A 79 -11.62 13.38 -2.79
C ALA A 79 -12.49 14.54 -2.31
N MET A 80 -12.60 14.74 -0.99
CA MET A 80 -13.34 15.85 -0.38
C MET A 80 -12.74 17.21 -0.77
N LYS A 81 -11.41 17.34 -0.66
CA LYS A 81 -10.70 18.54 -1.10
C LYS A 81 -10.90 18.82 -2.59
N LYS A 82 -10.85 17.78 -3.43
CA LYS A 82 -11.11 17.91 -4.89
C LYS A 82 -12.54 18.37 -5.19
N SER A 83 -13.50 17.97 -4.35
CA SER A 83 -14.90 18.40 -4.42
C SER A 83 -15.16 19.76 -3.78
N GLY A 84 -14.13 20.44 -3.25
CA GLY A 84 -14.27 21.75 -2.59
C GLY A 84 -14.92 21.68 -1.21
N VAL A 85 -14.86 20.52 -0.54
CA VAL A 85 -15.35 20.34 0.82
C VAL A 85 -14.18 20.52 1.79
N ASP A 86 -14.14 21.67 2.47
CA ASP A 86 -13.06 22.04 3.39
C ASP A 86 -13.26 21.54 4.83
N ASP A 87 -14.48 21.13 5.18
CA ASP A 87 -14.91 20.69 6.52
C ASP A 87 -15.30 19.20 6.58
N ALA A 88 -14.72 18.39 5.70
CA ALA A 88 -15.01 16.97 5.65
C ALA A 88 -14.66 16.23 6.94
N ILE A 89 -15.46 15.22 7.28
CA ILE A 89 -15.18 14.30 8.38
C ILE A 89 -13.81 13.64 8.13
N LEU A 90 -12.95 13.68 9.14
CA LEU A 90 -11.67 13.00 9.14
C LEU A 90 -11.83 11.61 9.74
N PHE A 91 -11.24 10.63 9.09
CA PHE A 91 -11.22 9.26 9.56
C PHE A 91 -9.81 8.90 10.05
N SER A 92 -9.72 8.35 11.26
CA SER A 92 -8.49 7.76 11.80
C SER A 92 -8.66 6.24 11.92
N CYS A 93 -7.55 5.53 11.78
CA CYS A 93 -7.47 4.09 11.93
C CYS A 93 -6.69 3.81 13.21
N GLU A 94 -7.42 3.70 14.33
CA GLU A 94 -6.92 3.41 15.69
C GLU A 94 -7.45 2.06 16.18
#